data_AF-A0A351Y3Q7-F1
#
_entry.id   AF-A0A351Y3Q7-F1
#
_cell.length_a   1.000
_cell.length_b   1.000
_cell.length_c   1.000
_cell.angle_alpha   90.00
_cell.angle_beta   90.00
_cell.angle_gamma   90.00
#
_symmetry.space_group_name_H-M   'P 1'
#
loop_
_entity.id
_entity.type
_entity.pdbx_description
1 polymer ?
#
loop_
_entity_poly.entity_id
_entity_poly.type
_entity_poly.pdbx_seq_one_letter_code
_entity_poly.pdbx_strand_id
1 'polypeptide(L)'
;MVAISGGADSTLTACLMYNFFLKYKYDLQNLFFIHCNHNTRTSNLADEKFITTYFKGMQYSIVKRKNNKKSSEAELRNWRYGEFKKQIRIHGINQLIFGHNLTDRIESTFLNLLRGANLNGLVAMQTQETHHLLPDTQILRPILTLTKDDILHICKHNKIPFMTDPTNKDTTTSLRNKLRNKVLPELYKLAHKQTATTNSYIESMKSIYEQLEKSHGEKILNSEF
;
A
#
# COMPACT_ATOMS: atom_id res chain seq x y z
N MET A 1 -0.05 -5.34 12.77
CA MET A 1 -0.36 -6.31 11.69
C MET A 1 0.06 -5.74 10.35
N VAL A 2 0.75 -6.50 9.50
CA VAL A 2 1.20 -6.07 8.16
C VAL A 2 0.42 -6.83 7.09
N ALA A 3 -0.20 -6.09 6.15
CA ALA A 3 -0.91 -6.68 5.03
C ALA A 3 0.03 -6.99 3.86
N ILE A 4 0.11 -8.26 3.46
CA ILE A 4 1.00 -8.75 2.40
C ILE A 4 0.18 -9.18 1.18
N SER A 5 0.53 -8.66 0.00
CA SER A 5 -0.01 -9.14 -1.28
C SER A 5 0.93 -10.11 -2.00
N GLY A 6 2.21 -10.17 -1.60
CA GLY A 6 3.27 -10.93 -2.27
C GLY A 6 4.05 -10.08 -3.29
N GLY A 7 3.51 -8.91 -3.67
CA GLY A 7 4.22 -7.94 -4.52
C GLY A 7 5.32 -7.19 -3.78
N ALA A 8 6.23 -6.57 -4.56
CA ALA A 8 7.44 -5.90 -4.07
C ALA A 8 7.20 -4.93 -2.90
N ASP A 9 6.15 -4.10 -2.98
CA ASP A 9 5.88 -3.07 -1.96
C ASP A 9 5.54 -3.69 -0.61
N SER A 10 4.69 -4.72 -0.64
CA SER A 10 4.24 -5.41 0.56
C SER A 10 5.34 -6.29 1.17
N THR A 11 6.17 -6.93 0.35
CA THR A 11 7.31 -7.70 0.83
C THR A 11 8.37 -6.79 1.44
N LEU A 12 8.71 -5.67 0.79
CA LEU A 12 9.65 -4.71 1.36
C LEU A 12 9.14 -4.17 2.70
N THR A 13 7.85 -3.80 2.77
CA THR A 13 7.22 -3.34 4.01
C THR A 13 7.33 -4.39 5.11
N ALA A 14 7.06 -5.65 4.79
CA ALA A 14 7.22 -6.74 5.73
C ALA A 14 8.66 -6.90 6.23
N CYS A 15 9.66 -6.87 5.33
CA CYS A 15 11.07 -6.94 5.69
C CYS A 15 11.48 -5.78 6.59
N LEU A 16 11.03 -4.55 6.28
CA LEU A 16 11.31 -3.36 7.08
C LEU A 16 10.73 -3.51 8.49
N MET A 17 9.48 -3.96 8.62
CA MET A 17 8.84 -4.14 9.92
C MET A 17 9.50 -5.25 10.74
N TYR A 18 9.82 -6.39 10.11
CA TYR A 18 10.53 -7.47 10.79
C TYR A 18 11.91 -7.02 11.30
N ASN A 19 12.69 -6.37 10.45
CA ASN A 19 14.02 -5.86 10.82
C ASN A 19 13.93 -4.74 11.87
N PHE A 20 12.90 -3.89 11.83
CA PHE A 20 12.64 -2.89 12.86
C PHE A 20 12.41 -3.54 14.23
N PHE A 21 11.56 -4.58 14.30
CA PHE A 21 11.32 -5.32 15.52
C PHE A 21 12.60 -5.97 16.08
N LEU A 22 13.41 -6.60 15.21
CA LEU A 22 14.69 -7.18 15.61
C LEU A 22 15.67 -6.13 16.12
N LYS A 23 15.85 -5.02 15.39
CA LYS A 23 16.81 -3.96 15.72
C LYS A 23 16.52 -3.33 17.09
N TYR A 24 15.25 -3.09 17.38
CA TYR A 24 14.83 -2.47 18.64
C TYR A 24 14.41 -3.47 19.72
N LYS A 25 14.60 -4.78 19.47
CA LYS A 25 14.28 -5.87 20.40
C LYS A 25 12.82 -5.87 20.88
N TYR A 26 11.89 -5.50 20.00
CA TYR A 26 10.46 -5.64 20.27
C TYR A 26 10.05 -7.12 20.21
N ASP A 27 9.05 -7.49 21.01
CA ASP A 27 8.51 -8.85 20.99
C ASP A 27 7.87 -9.15 19.63
N LEU A 28 8.40 -10.15 18.93
CA LEU A 28 7.89 -10.60 17.63
C LEU A 28 6.48 -11.18 17.73
N GLN A 29 5.99 -11.53 18.94
CA GLN A 29 4.59 -11.92 19.14
C GLN A 29 3.60 -10.79 18.83
N ASN A 30 4.06 -9.54 18.86
CA ASN A 30 3.26 -8.38 18.49
C ASN A 30 3.32 -8.06 16.98
N LEU A 31 4.08 -8.84 16.19
CA LEU A 31 4.22 -8.66 14.74
C LEU A 31 3.52 -9.79 13.98
N PHE A 32 2.31 -9.50 13.51
CA PHE A 32 1.50 -10.42 12.74
C PHE A 32 1.40 -10.01 11.27
N PHE A 33 1.47 -10.99 10.37
CA PHE A 33 1.39 -10.82 8.93
C PHE A 33 0.10 -11.43 8.37
N ILE A 34 -0.59 -10.75 7.46
CA ILE A 34 -1.81 -11.28 6.84
C ILE A 34 -1.76 -11.19 5.32
N HIS A 35 -2.02 -12.31 4.65
CA HIS A 35 -2.25 -12.36 3.21
C HIS A 35 -3.72 -12.70 2.93
N CYS A 36 -4.39 -11.85 2.15
CA CYS A 36 -5.77 -12.06 1.73
C CYS A 36 -5.81 -12.52 0.27
N ASN A 37 -6.06 -13.82 0.07
CA ASN A 37 -6.19 -14.41 -1.25
C ASN A 37 -7.64 -14.28 -1.75
N HIS A 38 -7.83 -13.51 -2.82
CA HIS A 38 -9.15 -13.26 -3.43
C HIS A 38 -9.70 -14.44 -4.25
N ASN A 39 -8.88 -15.45 -4.50
CA ASN A 39 -9.17 -16.62 -5.32
C ASN A 39 -9.60 -16.28 -6.76
N THR A 40 -9.08 -15.18 -7.31
CA THR A 40 -9.48 -14.65 -8.63
C THR A 40 -8.58 -15.11 -9.79
N ARG A 41 -7.48 -15.83 -9.51
CA ARG A 41 -6.50 -16.24 -10.53
C ARG A 41 -6.11 -17.72 -10.43
N THR A 42 -5.45 -18.21 -11.47
CA THR A 42 -4.75 -19.51 -11.48
C THR A 42 -3.41 -19.48 -10.74
N SER A 43 -2.80 -18.31 -10.51
CA SER A 43 -1.50 -18.15 -9.82
C SER A 43 -1.55 -18.32 -8.30
N ASN A 44 -2.73 -18.44 -7.69
CA ASN A 44 -2.93 -18.44 -6.24
C ASN A 44 -2.05 -19.45 -5.49
N LEU A 45 -1.78 -20.62 -6.08
CA LEU A 45 -0.93 -21.63 -5.46
C LEU A 45 0.54 -21.20 -5.38
N ALA A 46 1.04 -20.48 -6.38
CA ALA A 46 2.38 -19.92 -6.36
C ALA A 46 2.47 -18.78 -5.32
N ASP A 47 1.43 -17.97 -5.22
CA ASP A 47 1.34 -16.87 -4.25
C ASP A 47 1.38 -17.40 -2.82
N GLU A 48 0.57 -18.40 -2.53
CA GLU A 48 0.57 -19.05 -1.22
C GLU A 48 1.89 -19.73 -0.91
N LYS A 49 2.49 -20.43 -1.89
CA LYS A 49 3.79 -21.09 -1.71
C LYS A 49 4.90 -20.09 -1.43
N PHE A 50 4.88 -18.93 -2.08
CA PHE A 50 5.82 -17.85 -1.81
C PHE A 50 5.67 -17.35 -0.36
N ILE A 51 4.44 -17.05 0.06
CA ILE A 51 4.18 -16.56 1.42
C ILE A 51 4.58 -17.60 2.47
N THR A 52 4.17 -18.86 2.31
CA THR A 52 4.50 -19.92 3.29
C THR A 52 6.00 -20.19 3.38
N THR A 53 6.73 -20.08 2.27
CA THR A 53 8.18 -20.31 2.26
C THR A 53 8.93 -19.12 2.83
N TYR A 54 8.59 -17.90 2.40
CA TYR A 54 9.34 -16.69 2.74
C TYR A 54 9.06 -16.20 4.17
N PHE A 55 7.82 -16.32 4.64
CA PHE A 55 7.40 -15.93 5.99
C PHE A 55 7.47 -17.08 6.99
N LYS A 56 8.13 -18.19 6.64
CA LYS A 56 8.32 -19.34 7.53
C LYS A 56 9.01 -18.90 8.82
N GLY A 57 8.40 -19.21 9.96
CA GLY A 57 8.93 -18.83 11.28
C GLY A 57 8.46 -17.45 11.77
N MET A 58 7.75 -16.69 10.93
CA MET A 58 7.03 -15.48 11.36
C MET A 58 5.58 -15.81 11.70
N GLN A 59 4.92 -14.97 12.49
CA GLN A 59 3.48 -15.11 12.71
C GLN A 59 2.71 -14.62 11.50
N TYR A 60 2.08 -15.52 10.74
CA TYR A 60 1.29 -15.14 9.57
C TYR A 60 0.00 -15.94 9.43
N SER A 61 -0.97 -15.36 8.72
CA SER A 61 -2.20 -16.04 8.30
C SER A 61 -2.50 -15.78 6.83
N ILE A 62 -2.95 -16.83 6.15
CA ILE A 62 -3.45 -16.76 4.77
C ILE A 62 -4.96 -16.95 4.83
N VAL A 63 -5.70 -15.89 4.53
CA VAL A 63 -7.17 -15.90 4.49
C VAL A 63 -7.63 -15.99 3.05
N LYS A 64 -8.40 -17.04 2.73
CA LYS A 64 -8.90 -17.29 1.38
C LYS A 64 -10.36 -16.90 1.25
N ARG A 65 -10.70 -16.17 0.20
CA ARG A 65 -12.08 -15.91 -0.17
C ARG A 65 -12.72 -17.21 -0.67
N LYS A 66 -13.81 -17.64 -0.03
CA LYS A 66 -14.54 -18.87 -0.41
C LYS A 66 -15.28 -18.77 -1.74
N ASN A 67 -15.56 -17.55 -2.22
CA ASN A 67 -16.40 -17.30 -3.39
C ASN A 67 -15.57 -16.75 -4.55
N ASN A 68 -15.66 -17.39 -5.72
CA ASN A 68 -14.94 -17.00 -6.94
C ASN A 68 -15.81 -16.19 -7.91
N LYS A 69 -17.02 -15.77 -7.50
CA LYS A 69 -17.84 -14.86 -8.30
C LYS A 69 -17.05 -13.60 -8.61
N LYS A 70 -17.18 -13.13 -9.86
CA LYS A 70 -16.69 -11.83 -10.29
C LYS A 70 -17.21 -10.78 -9.32
N SER A 71 -16.29 -10.00 -8.77
CA SER A 71 -16.58 -8.92 -7.83
C SER A 71 -15.77 -7.71 -8.22
N SER A 72 -16.36 -6.55 -7.97
CA SER A 72 -15.70 -5.26 -8.14
C SER A 72 -14.50 -5.11 -7.21
N GLU A 73 -13.58 -4.21 -7.56
CA GLU A 73 -12.45 -3.84 -6.69
C GLU A 73 -12.91 -3.37 -5.30
N ALA A 74 -14.04 -2.65 -5.25
CA ALA A 74 -14.64 -2.16 -4.01
C ALA A 74 -15.13 -3.30 -3.11
N GLU A 75 -15.82 -4.30 -3.66
CA GLU A 75 -16.27 -5.48 -2.89
C GLU A 75 -15.09 -6.30 -2.37
N LEU A 76 -14.06 -6.52 -3.20
CA LEU A 76 -12.85 -7.22 -2.79
C LEU A 76 -12.09 -6.43 -1.70
N ARG A 77 -12.04 -5.11 -1.81
CA ARG A 77 -11.48 -4.24 -0.76
C ARG A 77 -12.28 -4.37 0.54
N ASN A 78 -13.61 -4.24 0.51
CA ASN A 78 -14.45 -4.35 1.70
C ASN A 78 -14.31 -5.72 2.38
N TRP A 79 -14.24 -6.79 1.59
CA TRP A 79 -13.96 -8.13 2.11
C TRP A 79 -12.61 -8.19 2.84
N ARG A 80 -11.53 -7.63 2.28
CA ARG A 80 -10.22 -7.57 2.96
C ARG A 80 -10.30 -6.85 4.30
N TYR A 81 -10.95 -5.69 4.35
CA TYR A 81 -11.13 -4.95 5.59
C TYR A 81 -11.93 -5.75 6.63
N GLY A 82 -12.92 -6.54 6.19
CA GLY A 82 -13.62 -7.49 7.04
C GLY A 82 -12.71 -8.56 7.64
N GLU A 83 -11.81 -9.13 6.85
CA GLU A 83 -10.83 -10.10 7.34
C GLU A 83 -9.78 -9.46 8.26
N PHE A 84 -9.31 -8.25 7.94
CA PHE A 84 -8.43 -7.48 8.82
C PHE A 84 -9.06 -7.24 10.17
N LYS A 85 -10.33 -6.80 10.21
CA LYS A 85 -11.07 -6.55 11.45
C LYS A 85 -11.15 -7.79 12.34
N LYS A 86 -11.34 -8.98 11.74
CA LYS A 86 -11.37 -10.25 12.49
C LYS A 86 -10.00 -10.57 13.09
N GLN A 87 -8.93 -10.51 12.28
CA GLN A 87 -7.57 -10.82 12.77
C GLN A 87 -7.09 -9.82 13.82
N ILE A 88 -7.39 -8.53 13.64
CA ILE A 88 -7.12 -7.47 14.63
C ILE A 88 -7.73 -7.82 15.99
N ARG A 89 -9.01 -8.24 16.02
CA ARG A 89 -9.69 -8.63 17.26
C ARG A 89 -9.09 -9.87 17.90
N ILE A 90 -8.77 -10.90 17.10
CA ILE A 90 -8.21 -12.16 17.60
C ILE A 90 -6.84 -11.95 18.25
N HIS A 91 -6.01 -11.10 17.65
CA HIS A 91 -4.63 -10.88 18.08
C HIS A 91 -4.44 -9.64 18.96
N GLY A 92 -5.51 -8.89 19.26
CA GLY A 92 -5.43 -7.66 20.07
C GLY A 92 -4.57 -6.56 19.44
N ILE A 93 -4.54 -6.46 18.11
CA ILE A 93 -3.65 -5.55 17.38
C ILE A 93 -4.36 -4.24 17.05
N ASN A 94 -3.77 -3.09 17.40
CA ASN A 94 -4.34 -1.75 17.14
C ASN A 94 -3.72 -1.03 15.92
N GLN A 95 -2.73 -1.62 15.24
CA GLN A 95 -2.06 -1.03 14.07
C GLN A 95 -2.10 -1.95 12.85
N LEU A 96 -2.51 -1.40 11.71
CA LEU A 96 -2.52 -2.06 10.41
C LEU A 96 -1.57 -1.37 9.43
N ILE A 97 -0.59 -2.10 8.91
CA ILE A 97 0.47 -1.58 8.06
C ILE A 97 0.24 -2.03 6.62
N PHE A 98 0.22 -1.08 5.68
CA PHE A 98 0.15 -1.35 4.25
C PHE A 98 1.44 -0.93 3.53
N GLY A 99 1.82 -1.69 2.51
CA GLY A 99 2.88 -1.31 1.57
C GLY A 99 2.38 -0.41 0.45
N HIS A 100 1.68 0.68 0.76
CA HIS A 100 1.35 1.71 -0.24
C HIS A 100 2.53 2.66 -0.40
N ASN A 101 2.82 3.05 -1.64
CA ASN A 101 3.98 3.87 -2.00
C ASN A 101 3.57 5.24 -2.58
N LEU A 102 4.55 6.10 -2.88
CA LEU A 102 4.33 7.44 -3.41
C LEU A 102 3.61 7.41 -4.76
N THR A 103 3.92 6.42 -5.61
CA THR A 103 3.27 6.24 -6.90
C THR A 103 1.77 5.94 -6.72
N ASP A 104 1.40 5.06 -5.77
CA ASP A 104 0.00 4.78 -5.43
C ASP A 104 -0.72 6.04 -4.89
N ARG A 105 -0.01 6.88 -4.15
CA ARG A 105 -0.52 8.15 -3.63
C ARG A 105 -0.82 9.13 -4.76
N ILE A 106 0.14 9.34 -5.67
CA ILE A 106 -0.06 10.15 -6.89
C ILE A 106 -1.26 9.64 -7.68
N GLU A 107 -1.35 8.33 -7.92
CA GLU A 107 -2.49 7.76 -8.63
C GLU A 107 -3.83 8.06 -7.95
N SER A 108 -3.88 7.95 -6.62
CA SER A 108 -5.09 8.20 -5.84
C SER A 108 -5.49 9.67 -5.90
N THR A 109 -4.53 10.59 -5.84
CA THR A 109 -4.75 12.04 -6.01
C THR A 109 -5.35 12.37 -7.37
N PHE A 110 -4.78 11.83 -8.46
CA PHE A 110 -5.33 12.03 -9.81
C PHE A 110 -6.73 11.45 -9.96
N LEU A 111 -7.00 10.27 -9.40
CA LEU A 111 -8.34 9.67 -9.43
C LEU A 111 -9.35 10.52 -8.65
N ASN A 112 -8.96 11.10 -7.53
CA ASN A 112 -9.81 11.99 -6.74
C ASN A 112 -10.07 13.30 -7.50
N LEU A 113 -9.05 13.88 -8.15
CA LEU A 113 -9.18 15.05 -9.01
C LEU A 113 -10.18 14.82 -10.15
N LEU A 114 -10.07 13.69 -10.85
CA LEU A 114 -11.01 13.31 -11.92
C LEU A 114 -12.46 13.13 -11.42
N ARG A 115 -12.66 12.92 -10.12
CA ARG A 115 -13.98 12.81 -9.48
C ARG A 115 -14.50 14.13 -8.90
N GLY A 116 -13.79 15.24 -9.09
CA GLY A 116 -14.18 16.56 -8.58
C GLY A 116 -13.87 16.76 -7.09
N ALA A 117 -12.82 16.13 -6.57
CA ALA A 117 -12.46 16.27 -5.17
C ALA A 117 -11.97 17.69 -4.81
N ASN A 118 -12.27 18.12 -3.58
CA ASN A 118 -11.72 19.32 -2.97
C ASN A 118 -10.32 19.06 -2.37
N LEU A 119 -9.72 20.07 -1.71
CA LEU A 119 -8.39 19.97 -1.10
C LEU A 119 -8.24 18.77 -0.15
N ASN A 120 -9.28 18.37 0.58
CA ASN A 120 -9.22 17.21 1.46
C ASN A 120 -9.05 15.90 0.66
N GLY A 121 -9.61 15.83 -0.54
CA GLY A 121 -9.39 14.68 -1.43
C GLY A 121 -8.03 14.69 -2.13
N LEU A 122 -7.26 15.78 -2.07
CA LEU A 122 -5.87 15.83 -2.55
C LEU A 122 -4.87 15.23 -1.57
N VAL A 123 -5.21 15.17 -0.28
CA VAL A 123 -4.39 14.50 0.73
C VAL A 123 -4.22 13.01 0.37
N ALA A 124 -5.26 12.43 -0.25
CA ALA A 124 -5.37 11.09 -0.81
C ALA A 124 -5.09 9.93 0.17
N MET A 125 -3.82 9.69 0.50
CA MET A 125 -3.38 8.72 1.49
C MET A 125 -2.39 9.39 2.43
N GLN A 126 -2.53 9.20 3.74
CA GLN A 126 -1.60 9.74 4.73
C GLN A 126 -0.64 8.66 5.23
N THR A 127 0.53 9.08 5.73
CA THR A 127 1.48 8.19 6.42
C THR A 127 0.84 7.46 7.60
N GLN A 128 -0.06 8.15 8.30
CA GLN A 128 -0.89 7.63 9.38
C GLN A 128 -2.33 8.13 9.22
N GLU A 129 -3.32 7.25 9.30
CA GLU A 129 -4.74 7.65 9.30
C GLU A 129 -5.62 6.61 10.01
N THR A 130 -6.87 6.98 10.31
CA THR A 130 -7.93 6.04 10.71
C THR A 130 -8.80 5.70 9.51
N HIS A 131 -9.52 4.57 9.57
CA HIS A 131 -10.43 4.16 8.52
C HIS A 131 -11.80 3.82 9.11
N HIS A 132 -12.88 4.30 8.51
CA HIS A 132 -14.25 4.11 9.03
C HIS A 132 -14.63 2.63 9.27
N LEU A 133 -14.08 1.68 8.49
CA LEU A 133 -14.28 0.23 8.71
C LEU A 133 -13.49 -0.35 9.90
N LEU A 134 -12.48 0.37 10.38
CA LEU A 134 -11.55 0.00 11.44
C LEU A 134 -11.33 1.20 12.39
N PRO A 135 -12.37 1.66 13.11
CA PRO A 135 -12.31 2.92 13.88
C PRO A 135 -11.26 2.87 14.99
N ASP A 136 -11.07 1.71 15.63
CA ASP A 136 -10.13 1.50 16.73
C ASP A 136 -8.74 1.03 16.24
N THR A 137 -8.42 1.24 14.96
CA THR A 137 -7.16 0.78 14.37
C THR A 137 -6.52 1.90 13.56
N GLN A 138 -5.25 2.15 13.87
CA GLN A 138 -4.43 3.08 13.14
C GLN A 138 -3.83 2.40 11.90
N ILE A 139 -4.00 3.01 10.73
CA ILE A 139 -3.37 2.57 9.50
C ILE A 139 -2.03 3.30 9.34
N LEU A 140 -0.96 2.53 9.09
CA LEU A 140 0.39 3.04 8.85
C LEU A 140 0.87 2.67 7.45
N ARG A 141 1.61 3.58 6.80
CA ARG A 141 2.21 3.39 5.46
C ARG A 141 3.69 3.80 5.47
N PRO A 142 4.61 2.97 6.00
CA PRO A 142 6.00 3.35 6.23
C PRO A 142 6.79 3.71 4.96
N ILE A 143 6.34 3.26 3.78
CA ILE A 143 7.02 3.46 2.50
C ILE A 143 6.29 4.45 1.58
N LEU A 144 5.37 5.25 2.12
CA LEU A 144 4.53 6.17 1.33
C LEU A 144 5.32 7.27 0.60
N THR A 145 6.56 7.52 1.01
CA THR A 145 7.47 8.49 0.40
C THR A 145 8.37 7.90 -0.69
N LEU A 146 8.41 6.56 -0.82
CA LEU A 146 9.21 5.87 -1.83
C LEU A 146 8.44 5.71 -3.13
N THR A 147 9.10 5.90 -4.27
CA THR A 147 8.50 5.57 -5.57
C THR A 147 8.49 4.06 -5.80
N LYS A 148 7.70 3.61 -6.77
CA LYS A 148 7.73 2.20 -7.20
C LYS A 148 9.12 1.78 -7.67
N ASP A 149 9.84 2.66 -8.36
CA ASP A 149 11.19 2.38 -8.87
C ASP A 149 12.21 2.28 -7.73
N ASP A 150 12.11 3.13 -6.71
CA ASP A 150 12.94 3.03 -5.50
C ASP A 150 12.74 1.66 -4.83
N ILE A 151 11.49 1.23 -4.68
CA ILE A 151 11.15 -0.06 -4.07
C ILE A 151 11.72 -1.21 -4.87
N LEU A 152 11.56 -1.20 -6.20
CA LEU A 152 12.10 -2.25 -7.07
C LEU A 152 13.64 -2.28 -7.02
N HIS A 153 14.29 -1.12 -6.99
CA HIS A 153 15.73 -1.00 -6.83
C HIS A 153 16.19 -1.58 -5.49
N ILE A 154 15.56 -1.18 -4.37
CA ILE A 154 15.86 -1.69 -3.03
C ILE A 154 15.69 -3.21 -2.97
N CYS A 155 14.57 -3.73 -3.50
CA CYS A 155 14.33 -5.17 -3.52
C CYS A 155 15.41 -5.92 -4.33
N LYS A 156 15.75 -5.41 -5.52
CA LYS A 156 16.77 -6.03 -6.38
C LYS A 156 18.16 -5.99 -5.73
N HIS A 157 18.56 -4.83 -5.21
CA HIS A 157 19.85 -4.63 -4.56
C HIS A 157 20.02 -5.55 -3.34
N ASN A 158 18.98 -5.67 -2.52
CA ASN A 158 19.00 -6.49 -1.30
C ASN A 158 18.55 -7.94 -1.52
N LYS A 159 18.33 -8.36 -2.78
CA LYS A 159 17.85 -9.71 -3.14
C LYS A 159 16.56 -10.11 -2.41
N ILE A 160 15.68 -9.15 -2.14
CA ILE A 160 14.37 -9.40 -1.54
C ILE A 160 13.49 -10.00 -2.64
N PRO A 161 13.05 -11.26 -2.50
CA PRO A 161 12.22 -11.89 -3.51
C PRO A 161 10.81 -11.29 -3.45
N PHE A 162 10.18 -11.14 -4.59
CA PHE A 162 8.79 -10.70 -4.66
C PHE A 162 8.13 -11.28 -5.89
N MET A 163 6.81 -11.26 -5.86
CA MET A 163 5.98 -11.77 -6.94
C MET A 163 5.66 -10.68 -7.94
N THR A 164 5.71 -11.03 -9.21
CA THR A 164 5.26 -10.16 -10.30
C THR A 164 3.85 -10.54 -10.71
N ASP A 165 2.91 -9.62 -10.51
CA ASP A 165 1.54 -9.79 -10.96
C ASP A 165 1.40 -9.37 -12.44
N PRO A 166 1.08 -10.30 -13.35
CA PRO A 166 0.96 -9.99 -14.78
C PRO A 166 -0.23 -9.07 -15.10
N THR A 167 -1.31 -9.04 -14.29
CA THR A 167 -2.46 -8.17 -14.61
C THR A 167 -2.20 -6.71 -14.30
N ASN A 168 -1.14 -6.38 -13.54
CA ASN A 168 -0.73 -4.99 -13.32
C ASN A 168 -0.36 -4.28 -14.64
N LYS A 169 -0.06 -5.05 -15.69
CA LYS A 169 0.23 -4.56 -17.03
C LYS A 169 -1.01 -4.39 -17.91
N ASP A 170 -2.17 -4.89 -17.48
CA ASP A 170 -3.40 -4.81 -18.28
C ASP A 170 -4.09 -3.46 -18.08
N THR A 171 -3.96 -2.60 -19.09
CA THR A 171 -4.55 -1.24 -19.09
C THR A 171 -6.08 -1.20 -19.21
N THR A 172 -6.74 -2.33 -19.50
CA THR A 172 -8.19 -2.40 -19.71
C THR A 172 -8.98 -2.70 -18.43
N THR A 173 -8.28 -3.16 -17.38
CA THR A 173 -8.91 -3.72 -16.18
C THR A 173 -9.37 -2.68 -15.16
N SER A 174 -8.77 -1.48 -15.13
CA SER A 174 -9.20 -0.39 -14.23
C SER A 174 -8.74 0.99 -14.68
N LEU A 175 -9.46 2.03 -14.24
CA LEU A 175 -9.05 3.42 -14.44
C LEU A 175 -7.68 3.71 -13.81
N ARG A 176 -7.37 3.08 -12.67
CA ARG A 176 -6.05 3.16 -12.03
C ARG A 176 -4.96 2.55 -12.92
N ASN A 177 -5.20 1.40 -13.52
CA ASN A 177 -4.24 0.77 -14.43
C ASN A 177 -4.03 1.59 -15.71
N LYS A 178 -5.09 2.23 -16.23
CA LYS A 178 -4.97 3.18 -17.36
C LYS A 178 -4.12 4.40 -16.97
N LEU A 179 -4.37 4.98 -15.79
CA LEU A 179 -3.58 6.10 -15.27
C LEU A 179 -2.10 5.73 -15.12
N ARG A 180 -1.81 4.60 -14.44
CA ARG A 180 -0.47 4.08 -14.18
C ARG A 180 0.32 3.79 -15.45
N ASN A 181 -0.30 3.14 -16.44
CA ASN A 181 0.42 2.61 -17.60
C ASN A 181 0.39 3.55 -18.82
N LYS A 182 -0.56 4.50 -18.91
CA LYS A 182 -0.68 5.39 -20.08
C LYS A 182 -0.50 6.87 -19.77
N VAL A 183 -0.95 7.34 -18.61
CA VAL A 183 -1.00 8.79 -18.32
C VAL A 183 0.22 9.25 -17.55
N LEU A 184 0.50 8.64 -16.40
CA LEU A 184 1.66 9.02 -15.58
C LEU A 184 3.01 8.91 -16.31
N PRO A 185 3.26 7.88 -17.14
CA PRO A 185 4.51 7.81 -17.90
C PRO A 185 4.70 8.99 -18.86
N GLU A 186 3.64 9.44 -19.54
CA GLU A 186 3.70 10.61 -20.41
C GLU A 186 3.88 11.91 -19.61
N LEU A 187 3.23 12.03 -18.45
CA LEU A 187 3.43 13.16 -17.54
C LEU A 187 4.89 13.25 -17.07
N TYR A 188 5.50 12.13 -16.67
CA TYR A 188 6.91 12.09 -16.29
C TYR A 188 7.82 12.50 -17.44
N LYS A 189 7.57 11.99 -18.66
CA LYS A 189 8.32 12.42 -19.86
C LYS A 189 8.24 13.92 -20.11
N LEU A 190 7.06 14.53 -19.94
CA LEU A 190 6.90 15.98 -20.10
C LEU A 190 7.66 16.76 -19.02
N ALA A 191 7.60 16.32 -17.76
CA ALA A 191 8.35 16.93 -16.66
C ALA A 191 9.87 16.88 -16.90
N HIS A 192 10.38 15.76 -17.41
CA HIS A 192 11.79 15.61 -17.78
C HIS A 192 12.23 16.52 -18.92
N LYS A 193 11.33 16.87 -19.84
CA LYS A 193 11.64 17.80 -20.94
C LYS A 193 11.71 19.25 -20.47
N GLN A 194 10.91 19.63 -19.47
CA GLN A 194 10.88 21.01 -18.95
C GLN A 194 11.97 21.31 -17.92
N THR A 195 12.36 20.31 -17.15
CA THR A 195 13.37 20.47 -16.10
C THR A 195 14.48 19.48 -16.36
N ALA A 196 15.74 19.93 -16.39
CA ALA A 196 16.91 19.08 -16.68
C ALA A 196 17.10 17.91 -15.69
N THR A 197 16.24 17.79 -14.68
CA THR A 197 16.26 16.75 -13.66
C THR A 197 14.96 15.96 -13.65
N THR A 198 15.11 14.65 -13.81
CA THR A 198 14.02 13.66 -13.77
C THR A 198 13.15 13.75 -12.51
N ASN A 199 13.74 14.19 -11.40
CA ASN A 199 13.14 14.14 -10.07
C ASN A 199 12.31 15.36 -9.69
N SER A 200 12.30 16.45 -10.48
CA SER A 200 11.67 17.72 -10.06
C SER A 200 10.18 17.57 -9.72
N TYR A 201 9.43 16.82 -10.53
CA TYR A 201 8.01 16.56 -10.30
C TYR A 201 7.79 15.68 -9.07
N ILE A 202 8.57 14.60 -8.91
CA ILE A 202 8.46 13.70 -7.77
C ILE A 202 8.78 14.44 -6.46
N GLU A 203 9.84 15.25 -6.43
CA GLU A 203 10.20 16.06 -5.27
C GLU A 203 9.14 17.13 -4.97
N SER A 204 8.56 17.75 -6.00
CA SER A 204 7.44 18.68 -5.82
C SER A 204 6.23 17.97 -5.20
N MET A 205 5.88 16.78 -5.69
CA MET A 205 4.77 16.00 -5.12
C MET A 205 5.04 15.59 -3.68
N LYS A 206 6.26 15.15 -3.34
CA LYS A 206 6.65 14.86 -1.95
C LYS A 206 6.46 16.09 -1.05
N SER A 207 6.99 17.25 -1.47
CA SER A 207 6.88 18.50 -0.73
C SER A 207 5.42 18.92 -0.52
N ILE A 208 4.58 18.85 -1.57
CA ILE A 208 3.14 19.13 -1.48
C ILE A 208 2.47 18.19 -0.46
N TYR A 209 2.77 16.90 -0.52
CA TYR A 209 2.17 15.93 0.39
C TYR A 209 2.60 16.11 1.85
N GLU A 210 3.85 16.46 2.10
CA GLU A 210 4.33 16.79 3.45
C GLU A 210 3.62 18.02 4.01
N GLN A 211 3.41 19.06 3.20
CA GLN A 211 2.66 20.25 3.60
C GLN A 211 1.18 19.95 3.85
N LEU A 212 0.56 19.12 2.99
CA LEU A 212 -0.82 18.69 3.16
C LEU A 212 -1.00 17.86 4.44
N GLU A 213 -0.08 16.96 4.76
CA GLU A 213 -0.14 16.19 6.00
C GLU A 213 0.04 17.07 7.24
N LYS A 214 0.99 18.03 7.23
CA LYS A 214 1.17 18.98 8.33
C LYS A 214 -0.08 19.82 8.57
N SER A 215 -0.61 20.45 7.53
CA SER A 215 -1.80 21.30 7.64
C SER A 215 -3.07 20.52 8.01
N HIS A 216 -3.18 19.25 7.60
CA HIS A 216 -4.29 18.40 8.00
C HIS A 216 -4.17 17.93 9.45
N GLY A 217 -2.95 17.58 9.90
CA GLY A 217 -2.66 17.27 11.31
C GLY A 217 -2.95 18.46 12.23
N GLU A 218 -2.56 19.67 11.83
CA GLU A 218 -2.88 20.91 12.55
C GLU A 218 -4.39 21.19 12.61
N LYS A 219 -5.15 20.89 11.55
CA LYS A 219 -6.62 21.03 11.56
C LYS A 219 -7.31 20.07 12.51
N ILE A 220 -6.82 18.83 12.64
CA ILE A 220 -7.37 17.85 13.59
C ILE A 220 -7.12 18.33 15.03
N LEU A 221 -5.90 18.82 15.33
CA LEU A 221 -5.55 19.37 16.64
C LEU A 221 -6.34 20.64 17.00
N ASN A 222 -6.65 21.48 16.01
CA ASN A 222 -7.42 22.71 16.21
C ASN A 222 -8.95 22.50 16.16
N SER A 223 -9.44 21.30 15.86
CA SER A 223 -10.86 20.96 15.86
C SER A 223 -11.35 20.27 17.14
N GLU A 224 -10.45 20.05 18.11
CA GLU A 224 -10.76 19.51 19.44
C GLU A 224 -10.71 20.59 20.57
N PHE A 225 -11.07 21.83 20.25
CA PHE A 225 -11.34 22.88 21.24
C PHE A 225 -12.67 23.60 20.97
#